data_AF-A0A5E4IJQ9-F1
#
_entry.id   AF-A0A5E4IJQ9-F1
#
_cell.length_a   1.000
_cell.length_b   1.000
_cell.length_c   1.000
_cell.angle_alpha   90.00
_cell.angle_beta   90.00
_cell.angle_gamma   90.00
#
_symmetry.space_group_name_H-M   'P 1'
#
loop_
_entity.id
_entity.type
_entity.pdbx_description
1 polymer ?
#
loop_
_entity_poly.entity_id
_entity_poly.type
_entity_poly.pdbx_seq_one_letter_code
_entity_poly.pdbx_strand_id
1 'polypeptide(L)'
;MLKQIRAALDNSGNFSKGDLEQFKVILNRYLSGEIRVDDAYYDLLDNDLVPMPSRCAMYTKVEKNVDEEEELKKYINKKLFSRG
;
A
#
# COMPACT_ATOMS: atom_id res chain seq x y z
N MET A 1 -5.91 5.80 3.68
CA MET A 1 -5.22 5.09 2.58
C MET A 1 -3.70 5.01 2.79
N LEU A 2 -2.90 6.06 2.54
CA LEU A 2 -1.41 5.96 2.59
C LEU A 2 -0.84 5.33 3.88
N LYS A 3 -1.31 5.78 5.05
CA LYS A 3 -0.89 5.25 6.35
C LYS A 3 -1.22 3.75 6.53
N GLN A 4 -2.32 3.28 5.94
CA GLN A 4 -2.70 1.86 6.02
C GLN A 4 -1.82 1.00 5.12
N ILE A 5 -1.51 1.46 3.90
CA ILE A 5 -0.55 0.78 3.02
C ILE A 5 0.81 0.70 3.71
N ARG A 6 1.25 1.79 4.35
CA ARG A 6 2.48 1.82 5.14
C ARG A 6 2.47 0.85 6.32
N ALA A 7 1.36 0.77 7.05
CA ALA A 7 1.21 -0.18 8.16
C ALA A 7 1.23 -1.63 7.66
N ALA A 8 0.57 -1.93 6.54
CA ALA A 8 0.61 -3.25 5.90
C ALA A 8 2.01 -3.60 5.38
N LEU A 9 2.75 -2.63 4.83
CA LEU A 9 4.17 -2.82 4.47
C LEU A 9 5.03 -3.19 5.67
N ASP A 10 4.75 -2.61 6.85
CA ASP A 10 5.48 -2.97 8.05
C ASP A 10 5.11 -4.38 8.54
N ASN A 11 3.83 -4.74 8.45
CA ASN A 11 3.31 -6.07 8.78
C ASN A 11 3.52 -7.14 7.70
N SER A 12 4.04 -6.78 6.52
CA SER A 12 4.18 -7.70 5.38
C SER A 12 5.07 -8.92 5.66
N GLY A 13 5.88 -8.88 6.72
CA GLY A 13 6.63 -10.04 7.22
C GLY A 13 5.76 -11.13 7.87
N ASN A 14 4.52 -10.80 8.26
CA ASN A 14 3.53 -11.74 8.80
C ASN A 14 2.59 -12.30 7.72
N PHE A 15 2.70 -11.82 6.49
CA PHE A 15 1.87 -12.30 5.39
C PHE A 15 2.27 -13.72 4.98
N SER A 16 1.29 -14.52 4.57
CA SER A 16 1.58 -15.80 3.92
C SER A 16 2.34 -15.54 2.62
N LYS A 17 3.02 -16.56 2.08
CA LYS A 17 3.72 -16.41 0.79
C LYS A 17 2.81 -15.89 -0.33
N GLY A 18 1.58 -16.43 -0.44
CA GLY A 18 0.60 -15.98 -1.42
C GLY A 18 0.17 -14.52 -1.22
N ASP A 19 -0.14 -14.14 0.01
CA ASP A 19 -0.54 -12.77 0.37
C ASP A 19 0.59 -11.77 0.08
N LEU A 20 1.83 -12.12 0.42
CA LEU A 20 3.01 -11.30 0.16
C LEU A 20 3.27 -11.14 -1.35
N GLU A 21 3.06 -12.20 -2.14
CA GLU A 21 3.18 -12.13 -3.60
C GLU A 21 2.12 -11.21 -4.20
N GLN A 22 0.85 -11.36 -3.82
CA GLN A 22 -0.23 -10.47 -4.26
C GLN A 22 0.03 -9.01 -3.85
N PHE A 23 0.46 -8.80 -2.61
CA PHE A 23 0.83 -7.49 -2.08
C PHE A 23 1.93 -6.82 -2.91
N LYS A 24 2.96 -7.58 -3.29
CA LYS A 24 4.03 -7.10 -4.17
C LYS A 24 3.51 -6.79 -5.58
N VAL A 25 2.64 -7.63 -6.15
CA VAL A 25 2.09 -7.40 -7.49
C VAL A 25 1.31 -6.08 -7.53
N ILE A 26 0.39 -5.87 -6.58
CA ILE A 26 -0.43 -4.66 -6.52
C ILE A 26 0.46 -3.41 -6.34
N LEU A 27 1.41 -3.47 -5.40
CA LEU A 27 2.32 -2.35 -5.16
C LEU A 27 3.29 -2.10 -6.31
N ASN A 28 3.68 -3.13 -7.07
CA ASN A 28 4.51 -2.95 -8.27
C ASN A 28 3.75 -2.24 -9.40
N ARG A 29 2.47 -2.57 -9.60
CA ARG A 29 1.59 -1.86 -10.56
C ARG A 29 1.46 -0.39 -10.19
N TYR A 30 1.30 -0.10 -8.90
CA TYR A 30 1.30 1.26 -8.39
C TYR A 30 2.63 1.98 -8.61
N LEU A 31 3.77 1.34 -8.31
CA LEU A 31 5.10 1.92 -8.55
C LEU A 31 5.38 2.18 -10.03
N SER A 32 4.86 1.33 -10.92
CA SER A 32 4.98 1.48 -12.37
C SER A 32 4.06 2.57 -12.93
N GLY A 33 3.17 3.14 -12.11
CA GLY A 33 2.18 4.13 -12.53
C GLY A 33 1.01 3.53 -13.33
N GLU A 34 0.85 2.21 -13.33
CA GLU A 34 -0.25 1.53 -14.02
C GLU A 34 -1.59 1.78 -13.32
N ILE A 35 -1.55 1.87 -11.98
CA ILE A 35 -2.71 2.16 -11.13
C ILE A 35 -2.39 3.30 -10.17
N ARG A 36 -3.42 4.06 -9.74
CA ARG A 36 -3.24 5.12 -8.74
C ARG A 36 -3.15 4.51 -7.34
N VAL A 37 -2.69 5.30 -6.38
CA VAL A 37 -2.62 4.87 -4.98
C VAL A 37 -4.00 4.53 -4.39
N ASP A 38 -5.05 5.19 -4.89
CA ASP A 38 -6.43 4.90 -4.56
C ASP A 38 -6.83 3.50 -5.06
N ASP A 39 -6.58 3.18 -6.33
CA ASP A 39 -6.85 1.86 -6.91
C ASP A 39 -6.06 0.76 -6.19
N ALA A 40 -4.76 0.99 -5.97
CA ALA A 40 -3.92 0.07 -5.22
C ALA A 40 -4.46 -0.18 -3.81
N TYR A 41 -4.97 0.85 -3.13
CA TYR A 41 -5.58 0.70 -1.80
C TYR A 41 -6.83 -0.18 -1.85
N TYR A 42 -7.69 -0.02 -2.86
CA TYR A 42 -8.89 -0.85 -3.01
C TYR A 42 -8.56 -2.30 -3.39
N ASP A 43 -7.61 -2.53 -4.30
CA ASP A 43 -7.10 -3.87 -4.63
C ASP A 43 -6.57 -4.57 -3.36
N LEU A 44 -5.76 -3.85 -2.56
CA LEU A 44 -5.25 -4.37 -1.30
C LEU A 44 -6.37 -4.69 -0.30
N LEU A 45 -7.44 -3.89 -0.28
CA LEU A 45 -8.58 -4.09 0.60
C LEU A 45 -9.41 -5.31 0.18
N ASP A 46 -9.62 -5.48 -1.13
CA ASP A 46 -10.36 -6.61 -1.70
C ASP A 46 -9.66 -7.95 -1.43
N ASN A 47 -8.31 -7.92 -1.39
CA ASN A 47 -7.48 -9.08 -1.08
C ASN A 47 -7.22 -9.28 0.43
N ASP A 48 -7.88 -8.53 1.33
CA ASP A 48 -7.67 -8.56 2.79
C ASP A 48 -6.21 -8.26 3.23
N LEU A 49 -5.43 -7.61 2.37
CA LEU A 49 -4.01 -7.29 2.62
C LEU A 49 -3.83 -5.99 3.40
N VAL A 50 -4.87 -5.17 3.49
CA VAL A 50 -4.94 -4.01 4.39
C VAL A 50 -6.18 -4.14 5.26
N PRO A 51 -6.10 -3.80 6.57
CA PRO A 51 -7.25 -3.90 7.45
C PRO A 51 -8.35 -2.94 7.01
N MET A 52 -9.58 -3.45 6.99
CA MET A 52 -10.76 -2.63 6.73
C MET A 52 -10.86 -1.53 7.79
N PRO A 53 -10.99 -0.25 7.41
CA PRO A 53 -11.05 0.83 8.39
C PRO A 53 -12.31 0.71 9.26
N SER A 54 -12.14 0.37 10.55
CA SER A 54 -13.27 0.20 11.50
C SER A 54 -14.05 1.48 11.80
N ARG A 55 -13.51 2.64 11.41
CA ARG A 55 -14.25 3.90 11.34
C ARG A 55 -14.16 4.41 9.91
N CYS A 56 -15.32 4.52 9.27
CA CYS A 56 -15.60 5.58 8.30
C CYS A 56 -15.43 6.94 9.00
N ALA A 57 -14.20 7.29 9.39
CA ALA A 57 -13.85 8.67 9.65
C ALA A 57 -13.91 9.32 8.28
N MET A 58 -15.12 9.82 7.98
CA MET A 58 -15.49 10.68 6.88
C MET A 58 -14.24 11.37 6.36
N TYR A 59 -13.81 10.98 5.15
CA TYR A 59 -12.56 11.38 4.53
C TYR A 59 -12.30 12.87 4.77
N THR A 60 -11.59 13.20 5.86
CA THR A 60 -10.91 14.48 5.95
C THR A 60 -10.03 14.44 4.73
N LYS A 61 -10.32 15.34 3.79
CA LYS A 61 -9.60 15.54 2.54
C LYS A 61 -8.12 15.62 2.92
N VAL A 62 -7.44 14.48 3.00
CA VAL A 62 -6.01 14.41 3.21
C VAL A 62 -5.52 15.00 1.93
N GLU A 63 -5.15 16.28 2.00
CA GLU A 63 -4.45 16.96 0.92
C GLU A 63 -3.44 15.94 0.43
N LYS A 64 -3.57 15.52 -0.83
CA LYS A 64 -2.68 14.52 -1.42
C LYS A 64 -1.30 15.16 -1.39
N ASN A 65 -0.59 14.99 -0.28
CA ASN A 65 0.74 15.47 -0.08
C ASN A 65 1.59 14.63 -1.01
N VAL A 66 1.97 15.23 -2.14
CA VAL A 66 2.84 14.61 -3.14
C VAL A 66 4.09 14.05 -2.46
N ASP A 67 4.59 14.76 -1.45
CA ASP A 67 5.70 14.34 -0.60
C ASP A 67 5.43 13.00 0.14
N GLU A 68 4.26 12.83 0.77
CA GLU A 68 3.91 11.57 1.44
C GLU A 68 3.74 10.42 0.45
N GLU A 69 3.24 10.68 -0.76
CA GLU A 69 3.10 9.67 -1.80
C GLU A 69 4.47 9.22 -2.33
N GLU A 70 5.38 10.17 -2.61
CA GLU A 70 6.75 9.87 -3.03
C GLU A 70 7.52 9.10 -1.96
N GLU A 71 7.40 9.50 -0.70
CA GLU A 71 7.99 8.77 0.43
C GLU A 71 7.44 7.35 0.56
N LEU A 72 6.14 7.14 0.31
CA LEU A 72 5.55 5.81 0.25
C LEU A 72 6.17 4.97 -0.87
N LYS A 73 6.35 5.53 -2.08
CA LYS A 73 6.98 4.84 -3.22
C LYS A 73 8.40 4.38 -2.89
N LYS A 74 9.21 5.28 -2.32
CA LYS A 74 10.57 4.94 -1.84
C LYS A 74 10.53 3.85 -0.77
N TYR A 75 9.59 3.94 0.16
CA TYR A 75 9.45 2.97 1.24
C TYR A 75 9.05 1.57 0.73
N ILE A 76 8.09 1.49 -0.21
CA ILE A 76 7.71 0.24 -0.88
C ILE A 76 8.93 -0.38 -1.56
N ASN A 77 9.67 0.42 -2.34
CA ASN A 77 10.86 -0.04 -3.04
C ASN A 77 11.88 -0.60 -2.05
N LYS A 78 12.13 0.12 -0.95
CA LYS A 78 13.04 -0.31 0.12
C LYS A 78 12.60 -1.58 0.86
N LYS A 79 11.32 -1.76 1.16
CA LYS A 79 10.83 -2.91 1.95
C LYS A 79 10.62 -4.17 1.12
N LEU A 80 10.10 -4.04 -0.11
CA LEU A 80 9.64 -5.18 -0.91
C LEU A 80 10.55 -5.52 -2.07
N PHE A 81 11.24 -4.52 -2.62
CA PHE A 81 12.01 -4.65 -3.86
C PHE A 81 13.50 -4.36 -3.68
N SER A 82 13.95 -4.03 -2.45
CA SER A 82 15.35 -3.88 -2.09
C SER A 82 16.02 -5.24 -2.05
N ARG A 83 16.24 -5.80 -3.24
CA ARG A 83 17.30 -6.76 -3.53
C ARG A 83 18.62 -5.99 -3.48
N GLY A 84 19.33 -6.13 -2.37
CA GLY A 84 20.79 -6.26 -2.43
C GLY A 84 21.10 -7.70 -2.82
#